data_AF-A0A7W9CIG3-F1
#
_entry.id   AF-A0A7W9CIG3-F1
#
_cell.length_a   1.000
_cell.length_b   1.000
_cell.length_c   1.000
_cell.angle_alpha   90.00
_cell.angle_beta   90.00
_cell.angle_gamma   90.00
#
_symmetry.space_group_name_H-M   'P 1'
#
loop_
_entity.id
_entity.type
_entity.pdbx_description
1 polymer ?
#
loop_
_entity_poly.entity_id
_entity_poly.type
_entity_poly.pdbx_seq_one_letter_code
_entity_poly.pdbx_strand_id
1 'polypeptide(L)'
;MIYPTRRAVLIVAAGAPVALAFGLMGAAGWLAGPVWVAGVVLLAITDALVSASRTHLTLDPPVPPRAAVARAGQADVLARFGKGWVPARAEAAMAADVRLGLQASVARSLVKDHKAGFSFPFTPERRGEAKLKSLWVRWQGPFGLVWKQKTFALDVAAPVLVDLQSVRDEAVRLFARNALFGAKTQIELGEGSEFQALRDFQPGMDRRAIDWKQSARHAVLLAKEFRTERNHHIIMALDCGRAMCEPVGGAPRIDRAINGALLLSYACLRSGDRVGMFAFDSRPRISTGAASGLDSFRLLQRVAGQIDYSTEETNYTLGLATLSGALQRRSLVVVFTDFTDSTSAELMVESLGRLLRRHLVLFVVLRDEELEGLIDADPLEPDDIARAVVAAMLLKERDTVVARLRRMGVHVVETRAAHVGPAVINAYLDLKRRDLL
;
A
#
# COMPACT_ATOMS: atom_id res chain seq x y z
N MET A 1 6.62 -35.18 -12.36
CA MET A 1 6.35 -35.71 -13.70
C MET A 1 7.64 -35.74 -14.50
N ILE A 2 7.69 -36.54 -15.56
CA ILE A 2 8.82 -36.65 -16.49
C ILE A 2 8.24 -36.48 -17.90
N TYR A 3 8.81 -35.61 -18.73
CA TYR A 3 8.32 -35.34 -20.09
C TYR A 3 9.46 -35.07 -21.07
N PRO A 4 9.30 -35.42 -22.36
CA PRO A 4 10.33 -35.20 -23.36
C PRO A 4 10.53 -33.71 -23.62
N THR A 5 11.77 -33.33 -23.90
CA THR A 5 12.13 -31.96 -24.31
C THR A 5 11.93 -31.78 -25.81
N ARG A 6 11.94 -30.52 -26.28
CA ARG A 6 11.99 -30.20 -27.72
C ARG A 6 13.19 -30.86 -28.41
N ARG A 7 14.33 -31.01 -27.71
CA ARG A 7 15.52 -31.70 -28.27
C ARG A 7 15.24 -33.17 -28.54
N ALA A 8 14.62 -33.88 -27.59
CA ALA A 8 14.25 -35.27 -27.80
C ALA A 8 13.31 -35.44 -29.01
N VAL A 9 12.31 -34.57 -29.14
CA VAL A 9 11.39 -34.59 -30.30
C VAL A 9 12.14 -34.35 -31.62
N LEU A 10 13.05 -33.38 -31.65
CA LEU A 10 13.87 -33.10 -32.84
C LEU A 10 14.80 -34.26 -33.21
N ILE A 11 15.41 -34.93 -32.21
CA ILE A 11 16.27 -36.09 -32.45
C ILE A 11 15.44 -37.27 -32.98
N VAL A 12 14.25 -37.51 -32.43
CA VAL A 12 13.33 -38.53 -32.98
C VAL A 12 12.97 -38.19 -34.44
N ALA A 13 12.59 -36.94 -34.72
CA ALA A 13 12.23 -36.50 -36.07
C ALA A 13 13.40 -36.60 -37.06
N ALA A 14 14.63 -36.33 -36.62
CA ALA A 14 15.83 -36.48 -37.45
C ALA A 14 16.12 -37.94 -37.87
N GLY A 15 15.54 -38.93 -37.17
CA GLY A 15 15.62 -40.33 -37.56
C GLY A 15 14.76 -40.69 -38.77
N ALA A 16 13.72 -39.91 -39.08
CA ALA A 16 12.83 -40.17 -40.21
C ALA A 16 13.53 -40.15 -41.59
N PRO A 17 14.32 -39.12 -41.95
CA PRO A 17 15.04 -39.12 -43.22
C PRO A 17 16.09 -40.24 -43.31
N VAL A 18 16.72 -40.58 -42.18
CA VAL A 18 17.70 -41.68 -42.10
C VAL A 18 17.01 -43.02 -42.34
N ALA A 19 15.88 -43.27 -41.67
CA ALA A 19 15.08 -44.48 -41.86
C ALA A 19 14.54 -44.61 -43.28
N LEU A 20 14.11 -43.50 -43.90
CA LEU A 20 13.68 -43.45 -45.29
C LEU A 20 14.83 -43.82 -46.25
N ALA A 21 16.02 -43.25 -46.06
CA ALA A 21 17.18 -43.55 -46.88
C ALA A 21 17.57 -45.04 -46.81
N PHE A 22 17.61 -45.63 -45.61
CA PHE A 22 17.88 -47.06 -45.45
C PHE A 22 16.75 -47.95 -45.99
N GLY A 23 15.49 -47.57 -45.80
CA GLY A 23 14.33 -48.30 -46.33
C GLY A 23 14.31 -48.38 -47.86
N LEU A 24 14.82 -47.36 -48.55
CA LEU A 24 14.99 -47.35 -50.01
C LEU A 24 16.08 -48.30 -50.50
N MET A 25 17.07 -48.65 -49.67
CA MET A 25 18.16 -49.56 -50.03
C MET A 25 17.81 -51.05 -49.85
N GLY A 26 16.72 -51.35 -49.15
CA GLY A 26 16.23 -52.72 -48.98
C GLY A 26 15.16 -52.84 -47.90
N ALA A 27 14.33 -53.88 -47.99
CA ALA A 27 13.20 -54.10 -47.07
C ALA A 27 13.62 -54.16 -45.58
N ALA A 28 14.81 -54.70 -45.28
CA ALA A 28 15.35 -54.73 -43.92
C ALA A 28 15.72 -53.33 -43.38
N GLY A 29 15.95 -52.34 -44.26
CA GLY A 29 16.31 -50.98 -43.88
C GLY A 29 15.19 -50.21 -43.18
N TRP A 30 13.92 -50.63 -43.32
CA TRP A 30 12.80 -50.06 -42.56
C TRP A 30 12.91 -50.29 -41.05
N LEU A 31 13.72 -51.26 -40.59
CA LEU A 31 14.02 -51.47 -39.18
C LEU A 31 14.85 -50.34 -38.56
N ALA A 32 15.53 -49.52 -39.37
CA ALA A 32 16.33 -48.40 -38.89
C ALA A 32 15.49 -47.37 -38.11
N GLY A 33 14.22 -47.15 -38.51
CA GLY A 33 13.31 -46.23 -37.82
C GLY A 33 13.00 -46.67 -36.38
N PRO A 34 12.43 -47.87 -36.16
CA PRO A 34 12.19 -48.41 -34.82
C PRO A 34 13.45 -48.49 -33.96
N VAL A 35 14.59 -48.91 -34.53
CA VAL A 35 15.87 -48.97 -33.80
C VAL A 35 16.33 -47.58 -33.36
N TRP A 36 16.20 -46.57 -34.22
CA TRP A 36 16.49 -45.18 -33.87
C TRP A 36 15.61 -44.69 -32.72
N VAL A 37 14.30 -44.88 -32.82
CA VAL A 37 13.35 -44.48 -31.77
C VAL A 37 13.68 -45.20 -30.46
N ALA A 38 13.95 -46.50 -30.50
CA ALA A 38 14.35 -47.28 -29.32
C ALA A 38 15.65 -46.73 -28.69
N GLY A 39 16.63 -46.36 -29.51
CA GLY A 39 17.86 -45.72 -29.06
C GLY A 39 17.62 -44.37 -28.38
N VAL A 40 16.77 -43.51 -28.95
CA VAL A 40 16.41 -42.22 -28.34
C VAL A 40 15.63 -42.42 -27.04
N VAL A 41 14.74 -43.41 -26.97
CA VAL A 41 14.02 -43.77 -25.74
C VAL A 41 15.00 -44.26 -24.67
N LEU A 42 15.98 -45.10 -25.03
CA LEU A 42 17.02 -45.55 -24.11
C LEU A 42 17.88 -44.38 -23.60
N LEU A 43 18.24 -43.45 -24.48
CA LEU A 43 18.94 -42.22 -24.10
C LEU A 43 18.09 -41.32 -23.20
N ALA A 44 16.79 -41.21 -23.44
CA ALA A 44 15.88 -40.47 -22.58
C ALA A 44 15.71 -41.13 -21.20
N ILE A 45 15.65 -42.46 -21.13
CA ILE A 45 15.60 -43.22 -19.87
C ILE A 45 16.89 -43.02 -19.09
N THR A 46 18.06 -43.12 -19.74
CA THR A 46 19.35 -42.88 -19.08
C THR A 46 19.50 -41.43 -18.62
N ASP A 47 19.07 -40.45 -19.43
CA ASP A 47 18.99 -39.03 -19.04
C ASP A 47 18.16 -38.85 -17.76
N ALA A 48 16.99 -39.52 -17.72
CA ALA A 48 16.10 -39.50 -16.58
C ALA A 48 16.67 -40.24 -15.35
N LEU A 49 17.46 -41.31 -15.49
CA LEU A 49 18.03 -42.03 -14.36
C LEU A 49 19.23 -41.29 -13.75
N VAL A 50 20.08 -40.68 -14.58
CA VAL A 50 21.30 -39.97 -14.14
C VAL A 50 20.97 -38.59 -13.53
N SER A 51 19.96 -37.91 -14.09
CA SER A 51 19.52 -36.59 -13.60
C SER A 51 19.13 -36.61 -12.12
N ALA A 52 19.32 -35.48 -11.42
CA ALA A 52 18.96 -35.29 -10.01
C ALA A 52 17.59 -35.91 -9.65
N SER A 53 17.55 -36.56 -8.48
CA SER A 53 16.36 -37.24 -8.01
C SER A 53 15.28 -36.26 -7.58
N ARG A 54 14.02 -36.57 -7.97
CA ARG A 54 12.85 -35.82 -7.51
C ARG A 54 12.64 -35.96 -6.01
N THR A 55 12.93 -37.12 -5.42
CA THR A 55 12.71 -37.33 -3.98
C THR A 55 13.66 -36.49 -3.13
N HIS A 56 14.91 -36.31 -3.59
CA HIS A 56 15.96 -35.56 -2.91
C HIS A 56 16.01 -34.07 -3.29
N LEU A 57 15.02 -33.55 -4.01
CA LEU A 57 14.84 -32.11 -4.17
C LEU A 57 14.02 -31.59 -2.99
N THR A 58 14.60 -30.75 -2.15
CA THR A 58 13.92 -30.14 -1.00
C THR A 58 13.82 -28.63 -1.18
N LEU A 59 12.89 -28.00 -0.47
CA LEU A 59 12.81 -26.54 -0.36
C LEU A 59 13.24 -26.15 1.04
N ASP A 60 13.90 -25.00 1.17
CA ASP A 60 14.01 -24.34 2.47
C ASP A 60 12.61 -23.89 2.92
N PRO A 61 12.35 -23.81 4.23
CA PRO A 61 11.05 -23.37 4.74
C PRO A 61 10.70 -22.00 4.13
N PRO A 62 9.58 -21.89 3.41
CA PRO A 62 9.19 -20.63 2.78
C PRO A 62 8.89 -19.59 3.86
N VAL A 63 9.56 -18.44 3.79
CA VAL A 63 9.29 -17.31 4.68
C VAL A 63 8.04 -16.59 4.19
N PRO A 64 7.02 -16.35 5.04
CA PRO A 64 5.85 -15.57 4.66
C PRO A 64 6.26 -14.21 4.10
N PRO A 65 5.88 -13.87 2.85
CA PRO A 65 6.25 -12.58 2.28
C PRO A 65 5.51 -11.47 3.03
N ARG A 66 6.24 -10.40 3.38
CA ARG A 66 5.64 -9.18 3.94
C ARG A 66 5.04 -8.39 2.79
N ALA A 67 3.73 -8.53 2.58
CA ALA A 67 3.02 -7.87 1.51
C ALA A 67 2.29 -6.62 2.02
N ALA A 68 2.37 -5.54 1.25
CA ALA A 68 1.61 -4.33 1.50
C ALA A 68 0.96 -3.86 0.19
N VAL A 69 -0.23 -3.26 0.29
CA VAL A 69 -0.98 -2.78 -0.89
C VAL A 69 -0.18 -1.77 -1.69
N ALA A 70 -0.20 -1.90 -3.02
CA ALA A 70 0.56 -1.13 -4.00
C ALA A 70 2.07 -1.05 -3.76
N ARG A 71 2.63 -1.96 -2.95
CA ARG A 71 4.07 -2.06 -2.73
C ARG A 71 4.63 -3.28 -3.43
N ALA A 72 5.59 -3.07 -4.32
CA ALA A 72 6.33 -4.14 -4.93
C ALA A 72 7.11 -4.94 -3.87
N GLY A 73 7.02 -6.26 -3.96
CA GLY A 73 7.71 -7.22 -3.11
C GLY A 73 8.21 -8.41 -3.93
N GLN A 74 8.97 -9.28 -3.27
CA GLN A 74 9.50 -10.50 -3.87
C GLN A 74 9.24 -11.69 -2.94
N ALA A 75 8.75 -12.79 -3.51
CA ALA A 75 8.65 -14.06 -2.83
C ALA A 75 9.84 -14.92 -3.25
N ASP A 76 10.77 -15.11 -2.33
CA ASP A 76 12.00 -15.87 -2.59
C ASP A 76 11.86 -17.31 -2.07
N VAL A 77 12.26 -18.26 -2.91
CA VAL A 77 12.29 -19.68 -2.55
C VAL A 77 13.62 -20.29 -2.94
N LEU A 78 14.24 -21.03 -2.02
CA LEU A 78 15.48 -21.76 -2.26
C LEU A 78 15.20 -23.26 -2.37
N ALA A 79 15.57 -23.84 -3.51
CA ALA A 79 15.51 -25.28 -3.73
C ALA A 79 16.91 -25.91 -3.60
N ARG A 80 17.00 -27.09 -2.98
CA ARG A 80 18.25 -27.84 -2.76
C ARG A 80 18.22 -29.20 -3.44
N PHE A 81 19.22 -29.49 -4.25
CA PHE A 81 19.38 -30.74 -5.00
C PHE A 81 20.30 -31.70 -4.24
N GLY A 82 19.74 -32.76 -3.64
CA GLY A 82 20.53 -33.70 -2.84
C GLY A 82 21.34 -34.72 -3.65
N LYS A 83 20.67 -35.61 -4.40
CA LYS A 83 21.29 -36.79 -5.03
C LYS A 83 21.15 -36.78 -6.54
N GLY A 84 22.21 -37.16 -7.25
CA GLY A 84 22.27 -37.33 -8.71
C GLY A 84 22.98 -36.17 -9.42
N TRP A 85 22.98 -36.20 -10.76
CA TRP A 85 23.59 -35.12 -11.54
C TRP A 85 22.81 -33.81 -11.39
N VAL A 86 23.49 -32.76 -10.94
CA VAL A 86 22.87 -31.46 -10.68
C VAL A 86 22.81 -30.66 -11.98
N PRO A 87 21.63 -30.15 -12.36
CA PRO A 87 21.48 -29.34 -13.56
C PRO A 87 22.19 -27.99 -13.40
N ALA A 88 22.72 -27.42 -14.48
CA ALA A 88 23.27 -26.06 -14.46
C ALA A 88 22.16 -24.99 -14.27
N ARG A 89 20.94 -25.31 -14.70
CA ARG A 89 19.78 -24.40 -14.68
C ARG A 89 18.54 -25.15 -14.20
N ALA A 90 17.73 -24.47 -13.42
CA ALA A 90 16.40 -24.92 -13.04
C ALA A 90 15.39 -23.80 -13.32
N GLU A 91 14.15 -24.21 -13.55
CA GLU A 91 13.03 -23.29 -13.73
C GLU A 91 11.98 -23.60 -12.67
N ALA A 92 11.34 -22.56 -12.14
CA ALA A 92 10.25 -22.71 -11.20
C ALA A 92 9.04 -21.89 -11.64
N ALA A 93 7.85 -22.42 -11.40
CA ALA A 93 6.61 -21.70 -11.54
C ALA A 93 5.89 -21.65 -10.19
N MET A 94 5.33 -20.51 -9.83
CA MET A 94 4.62 -20.29 -8.57
C MET A 94 3.16 -19.98 -8.85
N ALA A 95 2.26 -20.66 -8.13
CA ALA A 95 0.87 -20.28 -8.02
C ALA A 95 0.64 -19.62 -6.66
N ALA A 96 0.03 -18.45 -6.69
CA ALA A 96 -0.46 -17.72 -5.52
C ALA A 96 -1.90 -17.27 -5.75
N ASP A 97 -2.55 -16.77 -4.71
CA ASP A 97 -3.81 -16.04 -4.87
C ASP A 97 -3.63 -14.80 -5.72
N VAL A 98 -4.65 -14.49 -6.53
CA VAL A 98 -4.71 -13.29 -7.39
C VAL A 98 -4.45 -12.02 -6.58
N ARG A 99 -4.91 -11.97 -5.32
CA ARG A 99 -4.72 -10.85 -4.40
C ARG A 99 -3.25 -10.47 -4.17
N LEU A 100 -2.32 -11.42 -4.26
CA LEU A 100 -0.89 -11.12 -4.12
C LEU A 100 -0.34 -10.35 -5.32
N GLY A 101 -0.96 -10.48 -6.49
CA GLY A 101 -0.58 -9.78 -7.72
C GLY A 101 0.80 -10.20 -8.22
N LEU A 102 1.03 -11.50 -8.47
CA LEU A 102 2.28 -11.98 -9.07
C LEU A 102 2.48 -11.36 -10.46
N GLN A 103 3.56 -10.61 -10.64
CA GLN A 103 3.92 -10.00 -11.93
C GLN A 103 4.57 -11.01 -12.88
N ALA A 104 5.33 -11.96 -12.31
CA ALA A 104 5.88 -13.08 -13.03
C ALA A 104 5.65 -14.36 -12.24
N SER A 105 4.93 -15.31 -12.85
CA SER A 105 4.67 -16.63 -12.26
C SER A 105 5.77 -17.63 -12.54
N VAL A 106 6.74 -17.30 -13.40
CA VAL A 106 7.86 -18.19 -13.79
C VAL A 106 9.19 -17.51 -13.54
N ALA A 107 10.09 -18.22 -12.85
CA ALA A 107 11.45 -17.79 -12.56
C ALA A 107 12.45 -18.83 -13.07
N ARG A 108 13.60 -18.35 -13.55
CA ARG A 108 14.72 -19.21 -13.95
C ARG A 108 15.92 -18.89 -13.07
N SER A 109 16.65 -19.93 -12.67
CA SER A 109 17.81 -19.76 -11.80
C SER A 109 18.96 -20.68 -12.21
N LEU A 110 20.17 -20.17 -12.01
CA LEU A 110 21.38 -20.98 -12.08
C LEU A 110 21.50 -21.79 -10.80
N VAL A 111 21.92 -23.05 -10.94
CA VAL A 111 22.16 -23.88 -9.77
C VAL A 111 23.63 -23.77 -9.39
N LYS A 112 23.91 -23.30 -8.17
CA LYS A 112 25.25 -23.17 -7.61
C LYS A 112 25.29 -23.89 -6.28
N ASP A 113 26.34 -24.67 -6.02
CA ASP A 113 26.50 -25.45 -4.78
C ASP A 113 25.26 -26.28 -4.43
N HIS A 114 24.67 -26.94 -5.43
CA HIS A 114 23.44 -27.73 -5.29
C HIS A 114 22.19 -26.92 -4.90
N LYS A 115 22.20 -25.58 -5.04
CA LYS A 115 21.09 -24.69 -4.67
C LYS A 115 20.63 -23.85 -5.86
N ALA A 116 19.33 -23.67 -5.99
CA ALA A 116 18.72 -22.75 -6.96
C ALA A 116 17.76 -21.81 -6.24
N GLY A 117 18.01 -20.50 -6.32
CA GLY A 117 17.15 -19.47 -5.74
C GLY A 117 16.21 -18.89 -6.79
N PHE A 118 14.91 -18.91 -6.50
CA PHE A 118 13.87 -18.38 -7.38
C PHE A 118 13.22 -17.17 -6.70
N SER A 119 13.11 -16.06 -7.44
CA SER A 119 12.45 -14.85 -6.96
C SER A 119 11.23 -14.56 -7.82
N PHE A 120 10.09 -14.36 -7.17
CA PHE A 120 8.81 -14.08 -7.83
C PHE A 120 8.34 -12.67 -7.43
N PRO A 121 8.44 -11.68 -8.32
CA PRO A 121 7.98 -10.32 -8.04
C PRO A 121 6.46 -10.28 -7.95
N PHE A 122 5.95 -9.54 -6.98
CA PHE A 122 4.52 -9.35 -6.76
C PHE A 122 4.21 -7.90 -6.38
N THR A 123 2.99 -7.44 -6.65
CA THR A 123 2.48 -6.15 -6.21
C THR A 123 1.00 -6.31 -5.88
N PRO A 124 0.63 -6.39 -4.58
CA PRO A 124 -0.75 -6.62 -4.20
C PRO A 124 -1.60 -5.39 -4.46
N GLU A 125 -2.77 -5.59 -5.06
CA GLU A 125 -3.70 -4.47 -5.35
C GLU A 125 -4.65 -4.19 -4.19
N ARG A 126 -4.90 -5.17 -3.31
CA ARG A 126 -5.93 -5.08 -2.27
C ARG A 126 -5.52 -5.78 -0.98
N ARG A 127 -5.86 -5.21 0.19
CA ARG A 127 -5.60 -5.78 1.52
C ARG A 127 -6.33 -7.12 1.70
N GLY A 128 -5.84 -7.90 2.67
CA GLY A 128 -6.45 -9.14 3.11
C GLY A 128 -5.47 -10.31 3.08
N GLU A 129 -5.95 -11.50 3.41
CA GLU A 129 -5.12 -12.70 3.35
C GLU A 129 -4.96 -13.19 1.92
N ALA A 130 -3.72 -13.33 1.47
CA ALA A 130 -3.36 -14.06 0.26
C ALA A 130 -2.58 -15.34 0.66
N LYS A 131 -2.48 -16.30 -0.25
CA LYS A 131 -1.69 -17.52 -0.04
C LYS A 131 -0.76 -17.82 -1.20
N LEU A 132 0.45 -18.31 -0.86
CA LEU A 132 1.29 -19.03 -1.80
C LEU A 132 0.81 -20.48 -1.82
N LYS A 133 0.27 -20.93 -2.95
CA LYS A 133 -0.40 -22.24 -3.05
C LYS A 133 0.61 -23.34 -3.34
N SER A 134 1.32 -23.20 -4.45
CA SER A 134 2.20 -24.27 -4.92
C SER A 134 3.37 -23.74 -5.74
N LEU A 135 4.42 -24.54 -5.75
CA LEU A 135 5.63 -24.32 -6.53
C LEU A 135 5.94 -25.55 -7.38
N TRP A 136 6.06 -25.36 -8.68
CA TRP A 136 6.57 -26.39 -9.58
C TRP A 136 8.02 -26.09 -9.90
N VAL A 137 8.93 -26.96 -9.52
CA VAL A 137 10.34 -26.87 -9.90
C VAL A 137 10.62 -27.90 -10.98
N ARG A 138 11.17 -27.46 -12.11
CA ARG A 138 11.57 -28.33 -13.22
C ARG A 138 13.03 -28.13 -13.61
N TRP A 139 13.65 -29.20 -14.07
CA TRP A 139 15.04 -29.23 -14.51
C TRP A 139 15.26 -30.28 -15.59
N GLN A 140 16.34 -30.13 -16.34
CA GLN A 140 16.73 -31.07 -17.40
C GLN A 140 17.77 -32.08 -16.89
N GLY A 141 17.83 -33.24 -17.54
CA GLY A 141 18.94 -34.18 -17.36
C GLY A 141 20.22 -33.74 -18.09
N PRO A 142 21.35 -34.46 -17.88
CA PRO A 142 22.65 -34.12 -18.48
C PRO A 142 22.64 -34.05 -20.01
N PHE A 143 21.85 -34.89 -20.67
CA PHE A 143 21.71 -34.89 -22.14
C PHE A 143 20.65 -33.89 -22.62
N GLY A 144 19.87 -33.31 -21.71
CA GLY A 144 18.82 -32.35 -22.02
C GLY A 144 17.72 -32.95 -22.89
N LEU A 145 17.47 -34.25 -22.77
CA LEU A 145 16.44 -34.98 -23.51
C LEU A 145 15.13 -34.99 -22.73
N VAL A 146 15.20 -34.97 -21.41
CA VAL A 146 14.05 -35.12 -20.53
C VAL A 146 13.97 -33.98 -19.51
N TRP A 147 12.76 -33.49 -19.29
CA TRP A 147 12.41 -32.64 -18.16
C TRP A 147 11.93 -33.49 -16.99
N LYS A 148 12.47 -33.23 -15.81
CA LYS A 148 11.90 -33.67 -14.53
C LYS A 148 11.20 -32.50 -13.86
N GLN A 149 10.09 -32.79 -13.20
CA GLN A 149 9.32 -31.81 -12.44
C GLN A 149 8.88 -32.37 -11.09
N LYS A 150 8.99 -31.54 -10.05
CA LYS A 150 8.41 -31.77 -8.73
C LYS A 150 7.51 -30.61 -8.36
N THR A 151 6.37 -30.95 -7.76
CA THR A 151 5.42 -29.99 -7.21
C THR A 151 5.58 -29.98 -5.70
N PHE A 152 5.54 -28.79 -5.12
CA PHE A 152 5.49 -28.56 -3.68
C PHE A 152 4.19 -27.82 -3.37
N ALA A 153 3.42 -28.35 -2.42
CA ALA A 153 2.37 -27.58 -1.76
C ALA A 153 3.04 -26.67 -0.74
N LEU A 154 2.83 -25.36 -0.85
CA LEU A 154 3.41 -24.37 0.06
C LEU A 154 2.41 -24.03 1.16
N ASP A 155 1.17 -23.71 0.78
CA ASP A 155 0.08 -23.29 1.67
C ASP A 155 0.50 -22.23 2.70
N VAL A 156 1.35 -21.28 2.28
CA VAL A 156 1.88 -20.23 3.15
C VAL A 156 0.99 -19.00 3.08
N ALA A 157 0.53 -18.54 4.24
CA ALA A 157 -0.21 -17.28 4.36
C ALA A 157 0.70 -16.08 4.08
N ALA A 158 0.19 -15.14 3.29
CA ALA A 158 0.81 -13.88 2.93
C ALA A 158 -0.19 -12.75 3.23
N PRO A 159 -0.24 -12.26 4.48
CA PRO A 159 -1.15 -11.17 4.83
C PRO A 159 -0.73 -9.89 4.09
N VAL A 160 -1.64 -9.34 3.31
CA VAL A 160 -1.48 -8.05 2.62
C VAL A 160 -2.06 -6.96 3.51
N LEU A 161 -1.18 -6.10 4.04
CA LEU A 161 -1.54 -5.07 5.01
C LEU A 161 -1.39 -3.65 4.42
N VAL A 162 -1.72 -2.65 5.23
CA VAL A 162 -1.41 -1.24 4.96
C VAL A 162 0.11 -1.04 4.90
N ASP A 163 0.59 -0.17 4.01
CA ASP A 163 2.01 0.16 3.88
C ASP A 163 2.52 1.12 4.97
N LEU A 164 2.63 0.60 6.20
CA LEU A 164 3.14 1.34 7.35
C LEU A 164 4.62 1.76 7.21
N GLN A 165 5.40 1.05 6.38
CA GLN A 165 6.81 1.37 6.15
C GLN A 165 6.94 2.66 5.35
N SER A 166 6.15 2.83 4.29
CA SER A 166 6.13 4.08 3.53
C SER A 166 5.74 5.27 4.39
N VAL A 167 4.73 5.12 5.26
CA VAL A 167 4.35 6.15 6.24
C VAL A 167 5.54 6.52 7.14
N ARG A 168 6.28 5.52 7.64
CA ARG A 168 7.45 5.75 8.49
C ARG A 168 8.58 6.45 7.73
N ASP A 169 8.92 5.98 6.53
CA ASP A 169 10.00 6.52 5.70
C ASP A 169 9.70 7.96 5.29
N GLU A 170 8.45 8.23 4.95
CA GLU A 170 7.97 9.56 4.60
C GLU A 170 7.96 10.50 5.81
N ALA A 171 7.52 10.03 6.98
CA ALA A 171 7.64 10.80 8.21
C ALA A 171 9.09 11.19 8.47
N VAL A 172 10.02 10.22 8.44
CA VAL A 172 11.45 10.49 8.64
C VAL A 172 11.97 11.53 7.65
N ARG A 173 11.63 11.41 6.36
CA ARG A 173 12.04 12.37 5.32
C ARG A 173 11.50 13.77 5.54
N LEU A 174 10.20 13.91 5.83
CA LEU A 174 9.55 15.20 6.06
C LEU A 174 10.14 15.89 7.30
N PHE A 175 10.33 15.15 8.39
CA PHE A 175 10.87 15.73 9.62
C PHE A 175 12.37 16.00 9.57
N ALA A 176 13.14 15.21 8.83
CA ALA A 176 14.54 15.51 8.57
C ALA A 176 14.69 16.81 7.77
N ARG A 177 13.84 17.02 6.74
CA ARG A 177 13.82 18.28 5.98
C ARG A 177 13.41 19.47 6.84
N ASN A 178 12.38 19.34 7.67
CA ASN A 178 11.96 20.44 8.56
C ASN A 178 13.00 20.76 9.64
N ALA A 179 13.79 19.78 10.09
CA ALA A 179 14.94 20.02 10.96
C ALA A 179 16.07 20.77 10.24
N LEU A 180 16.28 20.53 8.95
CA LEU A 180 17.30 21.19 8.12
C LEU A 180 16.90 22.62 7.71
N PHE A 181 15.60 22.91 7.51
CA PHE A 181 15.11 24.24 7.14
C PHE A 181 14.89 25.20 8.31
N GLY A 182 15.40 24.88 9.50
CA GLY A 182 15.37 25.83 10.60
C GLY A 182 13.96 26.22 11.03
N ALA A 183 12.96 25.35 10.81
CA ALA A 183 11.76 25.36 11.63
C ALA A 183 12.18 24.91 13.04
N LYS A 184 12.95 25.78 13.71
CA LYS A 184 12.94 25.89 15.16
C LYS A 184 11.47 25.74 15.50
N THR A 185 11.15 24.81 16.39
CA THR A 185 9.98 24.96 17.23
C THR A 185 10.08 26.39 17.74
N GLN A 186 9.41 27.33 17.07
CA GLN A 186 9.31 28.68 17.55
C GLN A 186 8.52 28.45 18.82
N ILE A 187 9.24 28.56 19.94
CA ILE A 187 8.61 28.63 21.23
C ILE A 187 7.89 29.97 21.14
N GLU A 188 6.67 29.94 20.63
CA GLU A 188 5.76 31.05 20.74
C GLU A 188 5.44 31.14 22.23
N LEU A 189 6.22 32.01 22.87
CA LEU A 189 6.01 32.48 24.23
C LEU A 189 4.68 33.26 24.19
N GLY A 190 3.71 32.87 25.02
CA GLY A 190 2.35 33.42 24.93
C GLY A 190 1.51 33.16 26.19
N GLU A 191 0.27 33.63 26.17
CA GLU A 191 -0.73 33.49 27.26
C GLU A 191 -1.29 32.06 27.36
N GLY A 192 -0.42 31.05 27.43
CA GLY A 192 -0.83 29.67 27.65
C GLY A 192 -1.27 29.38 29.09
N SER A 193 -1.75 28.17 29.33
CA SER A 193 -2.15 27.67 30.67
C SER A 193 -1.06 26.83 31.34
N GLU A 194 -0.08 26.32 30.58
CA GLU A 194 0.97 25.42 31.09
C GLU A 194 2.22 26.23 31.50
N PHE A 195 2.59 26.13 32.78
CA PHE A 195 3.79 26.78 33.31
C PHE A 195 5.05 26.19 32.67
N GLN A 196 5.87 27.03 32.03
CA GLN A 196 7.12 26.62 31.40
C GLN A 196 8.32 26.88 32.31
N ALA A 197 8.47 28.13 32.77
CA ALA A 197 9.62 28.56 33.56
C ALA A 197 9.30 29.83 34.36
N LEU A 198 10.15 30.14 35.34
CA LEU A 198 10.21 31.46 35.95
C LEU A 198 11.29 32.28 35.25
N ARG A 199 11.00 33.56 35.04
CA ARG A 199 11.92 34.54 34.46
C ARG A 199 11.87 35.83 35.26
N ASP A 200 12.95 36.60 35.26
CA ASP A 200 12.96 37.94 35.84
C ASP A 200 11.91 38.84 35.18
N PHE A 201 11.07 39.44 36.01
CA PHE A 201 10.03 40.37 35.60
C PHE A 201 10.70 41.64 35.07
N GLN A 202 10.35 42.02 33.83
CA GLN A 202 10.83 43.26 33.23
C GLN A 202 9.71 44.31 33.12
N PRO A 203 10.05 45.60 33.26
CA PRO A 203 9.10 46.69 33.00
C PRO A 203 8.48 46.55 31.60
N GLY A 204 7.15 46.53 31.52
CA GLY A 204 6.39 46.29 30.28
C GLY A 204 5.66 44.94 30.23
N MET A 205 5.96 44.02 31.15
CA MET A 205 5.20 42.78 31.33
C MET A 205 3.89 42.99 32.11
N ASP A 206 2.91 42.12 31.88
CA ASP A 206 1.68 42.11 32.68
C ASP A 206 2.00 41.77 34.15
N ARG A 207 1.52 42.62 35.06
CA ARG A 207 1.68 42.46 36.51
C ARG A 207 0.98 41.21 37.04
N ARG A 208 -0.01 40.67 36.32
CA ARG A 208 -0.70 39.42 36.67
C ARG A 208 0.18 38.18 36.48
N ALA A 209 1.22 38.26 35.65
CA ALA A 209 2.16 37.17 35.44
C ALA A 209 3.14 36.97 36.61
N ILE A 210 3.21 37.91 37.57
CA ILE A 210 4.14 37.84 38.70
C ILE A 210 3.79 36.67 39.63
N ASP A 211 4.73 35.76 39.86
CA ASP A 211 4.64 34.78 40.94
C ASP A 211 5.12 35.42 42.25
N TRP A 212 4.19 35.99 43.01
CA TRP A 212 4.49 36.64 44.28
C TRP A 212 5.15 35.70 45.30
N LYS A 213 4.82 34.40 45.27
CA LYS A 213 5.33 33.42 46.23
C LYS A 213 6.80 33.10 45.96
N GLN A 214 7.17 32.90 44.69
CA GLN A 214 8.56 32.66 44.31
C GLN A 214 9.40 33.94 44.37
N SER A 215 8.81 35.09 44.01
CA SER A 215 9.50 36.39 44.13
C SER A 215 9.90 36.70 45.56
N ALA A 216 9.02 36.39 46.53
CA ALA A 216 9.30 36.57 47.95
C ALA A 216 10.45 35.67 48.47
N ARG A 217 10.65 34.48 47.88
CA ARG A 217 11.71 33.54 48.28
C ARG A 217 13.08 33.92 47.73
N HIS A 218 13.11 34.48 46.52
CA HIS A 218 14.35 34.80 45.80
C HIS A 218 14.74 36.29 45.89
N ALA A 219 13.93 37.12 46.55
CA ALA A 219 14.12 38.57 46.68
C ALA A 219 14.28 39.31 45.34
N VAL A 220 13.76 38.73 44.26
CA VAL A 220 13.74 39.26 42.89
C VAL A 220 12.34 39.05 42.32
N LEU A 221 11.82 39.99 41.52
CA LEU A 221 10.51 39.83 40.89
C LEU A 221 10.59 38.78 39.78
N LEU A 222 9.86 37.69 39.93
CA LEU A 222 9.78 36.59 38.97
C LEU A 222 8.39 36.54 38.33
N ALA A 223 8.37 36.48 37.00
CA ALA A 223 7.18 36.26 36.19
C ALA A 223 7.08 34.79 35.78
N LYS A 224 5.85 34.25 35.78
CA LYS A 224 5.53 32.96 35.17
C LYS A 224 5.52 33.13 33.66
N GLU A 225 6.35 32.34 32.99
CA GLU A 225 6.31 32.19 31.55
C GLU A 225 5.44 30.98 31.24
N PHE A 226 4.34 31.22 30.52
CA PHE A 226 3.41 30.17 30.12
C PHE A 226 3.69 29.75 28.67
N ARG A 227 3.49 28.47 28.38
CA ARG A 227 3.57 27.91 27.04
C ARG A 227 2.18 27.73 26.48
N THR A 228 1.94 28.18 25.24
CA THR A 228 0.68 27.95 24.53
C THR A 228 0.35 26.45 24.52
N GLU A 229 -0.83 26.11 25.03
CA GLU A 229 -1.30 24.74 25.16
C GLU A 229 -1.49 24.13 23.76
N ARG A 230 -0.75 23.07 23.43
CA ARG A 230 -0.86 22.33 22.17
C ARG A 230 -1.70 21.09 22.41
N ASN A 231 -3.02 21.25 22.41
CA ASN A 231 -3.96 20.17 22.73
C ASN A 231 -5.19 20.18 21.82
N HIS A 232 -5.00 20.48 20.52
CA HIS A 232 -6.10 20.45 19.58
C HIS A 232 -6.59 19.02 19.41
N HIS A 233 -7.92 18.86 19.31
CA HIS A 233 -8.53 17.58 19.01
C HIS A 233 -8.63 17.42 17.50
N ILE A 234 -7.98 16.39 16.96
CA ILE A 234 -7.92 16.11 15.53
C ILE A 234 -8.47 14.71 15.28
N ILE A 235 -9.46 14.60 14.40
CA ILE A 235 -10.11 13.33 14.09
C ILE A 235 -9.95 13.02 12.62
N MET A 236 -9.37 11.87 12.32
CA MET A 236 -9.31 11.31 10.98
C MET A 236 -10.61 10.57 10.70
N ALA A 237 -11.51 11.18 9.94
CA ALA A 237 -12.76 10.59 9.48
C ALA A 237 -12.52 9.94 8.10
N LEU A 238 -12.50 8.61 8.07
CA LEU A 238 -12.19 7.79 6.90
C LEU A 238 -13.48 7.15 6.36
N ASP A 239 -13.86 7.52 5.15
CA ASP A 239 -14.92 6.84 4.42
C ASP A 239 -14.38 5.53 3.81
N CYS A 240 -15.10 4.44 4.06
CA CYS A 240 -14.78 3.08 3.61
C CYS A 240 -15.79 2.53 2.61
N GLY A 241 -16.76 3.34 2.17
CA GLY A 241 -17.80 2.96 1.23
C GLY A 241 -17.30 2.64 -0.17
N ARG A 242 -18.25 2.31 -1.06
CA ARG A 242 -17.99 1.84 -2.42
C ARG A 242 -17.06 2.76 -3.23
N ALA A 243 -17.34 4.06 -3.22
CA ALA A 243 -16.53 5.08 -3.93
C ALA A 243 -15.05 5.06 -3.50
N MET A 244 -14.78 4.79 -2.23
CA MET A 244 -13.43 4.76 -1.68
C MET A 244 -12.69 3.43 -1.96
N CYS A 245 -13.39 2.43 -2.51
CA CYS A 245 -12.80 1.15 -2.91
C CYS A 245 -12.28 1.14 -4.35
N GLU A 246 -12.59 2.16 -5.14
CA GLU A 246 -12.09 2.31 -6.51
C GLU A 246 -10.57 2.53 -6.51
N PRO A 247 -9.83 1.95 -7.48
CA PRO A 247 -8.40 2.10 -7.54
C PRO A 247 -8.01 3.52 -7.98
N VAL A 248 -6.97 4.07 -7.35
CA VAL A 248 -6.27 5.28 -7.78
C VAL A 248 -4.77 5.07 -7.63
N GLY A 249 -4.02 5.25 -8.72
CA GLY A 249 -2.58 4.97 -8.74
C GLY A 249 -2.24 3.54 -8.30
N GLY A 250 -3.03 2.53 -8.71
CA GLY A 250 -2.76 1.11 -8.43
C GLY A 250 -3.14 0.58 -7.04
N ALA A 251 -3.87 1.37 -6.23
CA ALA A 251 -4.46 0.91 -4.96
C ALA A 251 -5.82 1.57 -4.71
N PRO A 252 -6.73 0.94 -3.96
CA PRO A 252 -7.97 1.57 -3.53
C PRO A 252 -7.75 2.95 -2.87
N ARG A 253 -8.63 3.92 -3.14
CA ARG A 253 -8.57 5.27 -2.54
C ARG A 253 -8.47 5.22 -1.01
N ILE A 254 -9.16 4.29 -0.36
CA ILE A 254 -9.10 4.09 1.10
C ILE A 254 -7.70 3.71 1.61
N ASP A 255 -6.91 2.93 0.88
CA ASP A 255 -5.53 2.62 1.26
C ASP A 255 -4.66 3.89 1.25
N ARG A 256 -4.86 4.74 0.25
CA ARG A 256 -4.17 6.04 0.14
C ARG A 256 -4.60 6.99 1.26
N ALA A 257 -5.89 7.04 1.55
CA ALA A 257 -6.45 7.81 2.65
C ALA A 257 -5.90 7.36 4.00
N ILE A 258 -5.82 6.06 4.27
CA ILE A 258 -5.24 5.52 5.51
C ILE A 258 -3.77 5.93 5.65
N ASN A 259 -2.97 5.85 4.58
CA ASN A 259 -1.57 6.27 4.62
C ASN A 259 -1.45 7.77 4.95
N GLY A 260 -2.24 8.61 4.29
CA GLY A 260 -2.29 10.05 4.57
C GLY A 260 -2.75 10.35 6.02
N ALA A 261 -3.79 9.68 6.48
CA ALA A 261 -4.33 9.81 7.83
C ALA A 261 -3.30 9.38 8.90
N LEU A 262 -2.59 8.27 8.70
CA LEU A 262 -1.54 7.82 9.62
C LEU A 262 -0.36 8.77 9.64
N LEU A 263 0.07 9.27 8.48
CA LEU A 263 1.17 10.22 8.41
C LEU A 263 0.82 11.54 9.12
N LEU A 264 -0.38 12.07 8.88
CA LEU A 264 -0.89 13.25 9.58
C LEU A 264 -1.04 12.98 11.08
N SER A 265 -1.57 11.82 11.46
CA SER A 265 -1.71 11.42 12.87
C SER A 265 -0.37 11.45 13.59
N TYR A 266 0.69 10.90 12.98
CA TYR A 266 2.03 10.94 13.54
C TYR A 266 2.53 12.39 13.69
N ALA A 267 2.31 13.25 12.70
CA ALA A 267 2.70 14.67 12.74
C ALA A 267 1.97 15.44 13.85
N CYS A 268 0.68 15.22 13.99
CA CYS A 268 -0.16 15.83 15.01
C CYS A 268 0.24 15.38 16.43
N LEU A 269 0.41 14.06 16.65
CA LEU A 269 0.86 13.52 17.94
C LEU A 269 2.25 14.04 18.32
N ARG A 270 3.16 14.14 17.35
CA ARG A 270 4.50 14.74 17.56
C ARG A 270 4.42 16.23 17.89
N SER A 271 3.41 16.92 17.39
CA SER A 271 3.18 18.35 17.63
C SER A 271 2.48 18.63 18.97
N GLY A 272 2.07 17.59 19.71
CA GLY A 272 1.38 17.68 21.00
C GLY A 272 -0.14 17.50 20.92
N ASP A 273 -0.71 17.49 19.71
CA ASP A 273 -2.16 17.41 19.54
C ASP A 273 -2.72 16.01 19.84
N ARG A 274 -4.03 15.96 20.10
CA ARG A 274 -4.77 14.71 20.35
C ARG A 274 -5.38 14.19 19.06
N VAL A 275 -5.14 12.93 18.76
CA VAL A 275 -5.57 12.33 17.49
C VAL A 275 -6.49 11.14 17.73
N GLY A 276 -7.59 11.09 16.99
CA GLY A 276 -8.48 9.94 16.91
C GLY A 276 -8.76 9.51 15.48
N MET A 277 -9.24 8.27 15.33
CA MET A 277 -9.73 7.73 14.06
C MET A 277 -11.21 7.39 14.17
N PHE A 278 -11.94 7.70 13.11
CA PHE A 278 -13.34 7.34 12.91
C PHE A 278 -13.48 6.79 11.49
N ALA A 279 -13.96 5.56 11.35
CA ALA A 279 -14.19 4.96 10.02
C ALA A 279 -15.67 4.63 9.85
N PHE A 280 -16.23 4.89 8.68
CA PHE A 280 -17.64 4.69 8.39
C PHE A 280 -17.88 4.31 6.93
N ASP A 281 -19.01 3.65 6.67
CA ASP A 281 -19.55 3.36 5.34
C ASP A 281 -21.06 3.65 5.36
N SER A 282 -21.93 2.67 5.07
CA SER A 282 -23.36 2.74 5.37
C SER A 282 -23.68 2.88 6.87
N ARG A 283 -22.71 2.57 7.74
CA ARG A 283 -22.80 2.78 9.20
C ARG A 283 -21.43 3.11 9.81
N PRO A 284 -21.38 3.65 11.04
CA PRO A 284 -20.12 3.77 11.79
C PRO A 284 -19.49 2.39 12.02
N ARG A 285 -18.19 2.26 11.75
CA ARG A 285 -17.43 0.99 11.89
C ARG A 285 -16.44 1.04 13.03
N ILE A 286 -15.68 2.13 13.13
CA ILE A 286 -14.57 2.28 14.07
C ILE A 286 -14.61 3.66 14.70
N SER A 287 -14.32 3.74 15.99
CA SER A 287 -14.09 5.00 16.70
C SER A 287 -13.10 4.76 17.85
N THR A 288 -11.98 5.50 17.88
CA THR A 288 -10.95 5.33 18.92
C THR A 288 -11.03 6.35 20.04
N GLY A 289 -11.81 7.42 19.87
CA GLY A 289 -11.63 8.66 20.62
C GLY A 289 -10.27 9.33 20.31
N ALA A 290 -10.04 10.53 20.84
CA ALA A 290 -8.80 11.26 20.64
C ALA A 290 -7.79 10.95 21.76
N ALA A 291 -6.60 10.47 21.40
CA ALA A 291 -5.50 10.15 22.31
C ALA A 291 -4.27 11.01 22.04
N SER A 292 -3.47 11.27 23.06
CA SER A 292 -2.24 12.08 23.00
C SER A 292 -0.98 11.24 23.19
N GLY A 293 0.13 11.71 22.62
CA GLY A 293 1.45 11.10 22.81
C GLY A 293 1.78 10.07 21.73
N LEU A 294 3.08 9.94 21.44
CA LEU A 294 3.56 9.08 20.35
C LEU A 294 3.26 7.59 20.57
N ASP A 295 3.08 7.14 21.81
CA ASP A 295 2.67 5.76 22.09
C ASP A 295 1.29 5.41 21.54
N SER A 296 0.38 6.40 21.48
CA SER A 296 -0.95 6.23 20.87
C SER A 296 -0.88 5.99 19.37
N PHE A 297 0.24 6.31 18.70
CA PHE A 297 0.40 6.03 17.27
C PHE A 297 0.31 4.53 16.96
N ARG A 298 0.83 3.67 17.84
CA ARG A 298 0.74 2.21 17.69
C ARG A 298 -0.71 1.71 17.73
N LEU A 299 -1.56 2.36 18.54
CA LEU A 299 -2.99 2.08 18.56
C LEU A 299 -3.64 2.48 17.24
N LEU A 300 -3.36 3.68 16.73
CA LEU A 300 -3.89 4.17 15.45
C LEU A 300 -3.47 3.27 14.28
N GLN A 301 -2.22 2.81 14.24
CA GLN A 301 -1.75 1.85 13.23
C GLN A 301 -2.52 0.53 13.28
N ARG A 302 -2.74 0.00 14.49
CA ARG A 302 -3.52 -1.24 14.67
C ARG A 302 -4.95 -1.07 14.20
N VAL A 303 -5.58 0.03 14.58
CA VAL A 303 -6.97 0.35 14.22
C VAL A 303 -7.11 0.59 12.71
N ALA A 304 -6.18 1.33 12.11
CA ALA A 304 -6.15 1.52 10.66
C ALA A 304 -6.04 0.18 9.90
N GLY A 305 -5.31 -0.80 10.45
CA GLY A 305 -5.25 -2.15 9.90
C GLY A 305 -6.55 -2.96 9.99
N GLN A 306 -7.52 -2.54 10.80
CA GLN A 306 -8.86 -3.16 10.92
C GLN A 306 -9.88 -2.55 9.96
N ILE A 307 -9.54 -1.44 9.30
CA ILE A 307 -10.42 -0.82 8.31
C ILE A 307 -10.46 -1.73 7.09
N ASP A 308 -11.67 -2.18 6.74
CA ASP A 308 -11.91 -3.04 5.59
C ASP A 308 -12.65 -2.28 4.48
N TYR A 309 -12.65 -2.87 3.30
CA TYR A 309 -13.38 -2.36 2.14
C TYR A 309 -14.88 -2.65 2.28
N SER A 310 -15.71 -1.66 1.97
CA SER A 310 -17.16 -1.84 1.91
C SER A 310 -17.64 -1.79 0.47
N THR A 311 -18.57 -2.68 0.12
CA THR A 311 -19.32 -2.62 -1.14
C THR A 311 -20.58 -1.76 -1.01
N GLU A 312 -20.90 -1.31 0.20
CA GLU A 312 -22.07 -0.49 0.50
C GLU A 312 -21.84 0.97 0.13
N GLU A 313 -22.93 1.66 -0.20
CA GLU A 313 -22.92 3.12 -0.34
C GLU A 313 -22.70 3.82 1.00
N THR A 314 -22.00 4.94 0.95
CA THR A 314 -21.67 5.72 2.14
C THR A 314 -22.90 6.47 2.65
N ASN A 315 -23.26 6.26 3.92
CA ASN A 315 -24.30 7.04 4.58
C ASN A 315 -23.68 8.23 5.34
N TYR A 316 -23.38 9.30 4.61
CA TYR A 316 -22.79 10.52 5.18
C TYR A 316 -23.60 11.12 6.33
N THR A 317 -24.93 11.09 6.20
CA THR A 317 -25.85 11.62 7.21
C THR A 317 -25.67 10.91 8.54
N LEU A 318 -25.70 9.58 8.56
CA LEU A 318 -25.55 8.80 9.77
C LEU A 318 -24.11 8.86 10.30
N GLY A 319 -23.13 8.67 9.43
CA GLY A 319 -21.72 8.63 9.79
C GLY A 319 -21.24 9.93 10.43
N LEU A 320 -21.46 11.06 9.76
CA LEU A 320 -21.02 12.37 10.24
C LEU A 320 -21.86 12.90 11.40
N ALA A 321 -23.15 12.56 11.50
CA ALA A 321 -23.95 12.89 12.68
C ALA A 321 -23.48 12.11 13.92
N THR A 322 -23.17 10.82 13.76
CA THR A 322 -22.62 9.99 14.86
C THR A 322 -21.26 10.50 15.31
N LEU A 323 -20.39 10.85 14.36
CA LEU A 323 -19.12 11.49 14.67
C LEU A 323 -19.34 12.80 15.42
N SER A 324 -20.16 13.71 14.90
CA SER A 324 -20.42 15.00 15.54
C SER A 324 -20.99 14.86 16.96
N GLY A 325 -21.85 13.86 17.20
CA GLY A 325 -22.41 13.59 18.53
C GLY A 325 -21.39 13.01 19.52
N ALA A 326 -20.38 12.29 19.03
CA ALA A 326 -19.30 11.76 19.87
C ALA A 326 -18.28 12.84 20.28
N LEU A 327 -18.17 13.95 19.53
CA LEU A 327 -17.20 15.00 19.78
C LEU A 327 -17.68 15.99 20.85
N GLN A 328 -17.00 15.95 22.01
CA GLN A 328 -17.31 16.82 23.15
C GLN A 328 -16.67 18.22 23.05
N ARG A 329 -15.61 18.38 22.23
CA ARG A 329 -14.87 19.64 22.07
C ARG A 329 -14.80 20.04 20.59
N ARG A 330 -14.62 21.34 20.34
CA ARG A 330 -14.25 21.82 19.00
C ARG A 330 -13.00 21.06 18.55
N SER A 331 -13.06 20.56 17.32
CA SER A 331 -12.07 19.63 16.78
C SER A 331 -11.82 19.98 15.33
N LEU A 332 -10.62 19.70 14.83
CA LEU A 332 -10.37 19.57 13.41
C LEU A 332 -10.81 18.17 12.97
N VAL A 333 -11.80 18.10 12.10
CA VAL A 333 -12.21 16.84 11.47
C VAL A 333 -11.62 16.79 10.08
N VAL A 334 -10.71 15.84 9.86
CA VAL A 334 -10.08 15.57 8.57
C VAL A 334 -10.86 14.46 7.88
N VAL A 335 -11.67 14.81 6.90
CA VAL A 335 -12.55 13.88 6.18
C VAL A 335 -11.86 13.42 4.91
N PHE A 336 -11.59 12.12 4.82
CA PHE A 336 -11.09 11.47 3.62
C PHE A 336 -12.23 10.70 2.98
N THR A 337 -12.70 11.19 1.84
CA THR A 337 -13.83 10.60 1.13
C THR A 337 -13.79 11.03 -0.34
N ASP A 338 -14.58 10.35 -1.15
CA ASP A 338 -14.81 10.68 -2.55
C ASP A 338 -16.29 10.45 -2.88
N PHE A 339 -16.73 10.99 -4.01
CA PHE A 339 -18.13 10.88 -4.45
C PHE A 339 -18.21 10.51 -5.92
N THR A 340 -19.12 9.60 -6.23
CA THR A 340 -19.31 9.05 -7.59
C THR A 340 -20.54 9.59 -8.29
N ASP A 341 -21.48 10.20 -7.56
CA ASP A 341 -22.73 10.72 -8.11
C ASP A 341 -23.20 11.99 -7.38
N SER A 342 -24.08 12.75 -8.03
CA SER A 342 -24.59 14.03 -7.53
C SER A 342 -25.43 13.89 -6.25
N THR A 343 -26.18 12.80 -6.08
CA THR A 343 -27.06 12.60 -4.93
C THR A 343 -26.23 12.38 -3.66
N SER A 344 -25.25 11.48 -3.75
CA SER A 344 -24.30 11.22 -2.66
C SER A 344 -23.50 12.47 -2.32
N ALA A 345 -23.08 13.25 -3.31
CA ALA A 345 -22.38 14.52 -3.11
C ALA A 345 -23.26 15.56 -2.38
N GLU A 346 -24.55 15.67 -2.70
CA GLU A 346 -25.48 16.58 -2.01
C GLU A 346 -25.66 16.20 -0.54
N LEU A 347 -25.89 14.92 -0.25
CA LEU A 347 -26.02 14.41 1.12
C LEU A 347 -24.73 14.62 1.94
N MET A 348 -23.57 14.42 1.31
CA MET A 348 -22.26 14.69 1.90
C MET A 348 -22.11 16.17 2.24
N VAL A 349 -22.39 17.06 1.29
CA VAL A 349 -22.29 18.52 1.46
C VAL A 349 -23.21 18.99 2.59
N GLU A 350 -24.45 18.53 2.64
CA GLU A 350 -25.39 18.87 3.71
C GLU A 350 -24.88 18.42 5.08
N SER A 351 -24.38 17.18 5.16
CA SER A 351 -23.85 16.60 6.39
C SER A 351 -22.59 17.33 6.90
N LEU A 352 -21.69 17.72 5.99
CA LEU A 352 -20.53 18.55 6.32
C LEU A 352 -20.95 19.95 6.78
N GLY A 353 -21.99 20.53 6.20
CA GLY A 353 -22.56 21.81 6.64
C GLY A 353 -23.02 21.79 8.11
N ARG A 354 -23.55 20.67 8.59
CA ARG A 354 -23.91 20.50 10.01
C ARG A 354 -22.67 20.39 10.89
N LEU A 355 -21.63 19.68 10.43
CA LEU A 355 -20.37 19.49 11.14
C LEU A 355 -19.60 20.81 11.32
N LEU A 356 -19.60 21.67 10.28
CA LEU A 356 -18.96 22.99 10.27
C LEU A 356 -19.49 23.96 11.34
N ARG A 357 -20.70 23.74 11.85
CA ARG A 357 -21.29 24.61 12.90
C ARG A 357 -20.45 24.65 14.18
N ARG A 358 -19.70 23.59 14.46
CA ARG A 358 -18.91 23.45 15.69
C ARG A 358 -17.45 23.06 15.44
N HIS A 359 -17.14 22.44 14.30
CA HIS A 359 -15.84 21.86 14.03
C HIS A 359 -15.20 22.51 12.80
N LEU A 360 -13.87 22.58 12.79
CA LEU A 360 -13.13 22.92 11.59
C LEU A 360 -13.08 21.66 10.72
N VAL A 361 -13.35 21.78 9.42
CA VAL A 361 -13.34 20.63 8.51
C VAL A 361 -12.24 20.80 7.46
N LEU A 362 -11.38 19.79 7.38
CA LEU A 362 -10.40 19.61 6.32
C LEU A 362 -10.86 18.42 5.46
N PHE A 363 -11.33 18.70 4.25
CA PHE A 363 -11.79 17.71 3.30
C PHE A 363 -10.64 17.31 2.37
N VAL A 364 -10.30 16.03 2.34
CA VAL A 364 -9.20 15.49 1.57
C VAL A 364 -9.76 14.61 0.47
N VAL A 365 -9.46 14.97 -0.77
CA VAL A 365 -9.96 14.27 -1.94
C VAL A 365 -8.82 14.01 -2.93
N LEU A 366 -8.84 12.82 -3.52
CA LEU A 366 -7.79 12.37 -4.44
C LEU A 366 -8.16 12.76 -5.87
N ARG A 367 -7.20 13.30 -6.61
CA ARG A 367 -7.35 13.59 -8.04
C ARG A 367 -7.49 12.28 -8.82
N ASP A 368 -8.29 12.33 -9.88
CA ASP A 368 -8.49 11.21 -10.78
C ASP A 368 -7.53 11.32 -11.97
N GLU A 369 -6.37 10.68 -11.85
CA GLU A 369 -5.31 10.73 -12.86
C GLU A 369 -5.73 9.99 -14.15
N GLU A 370 -6.70 9.08 -14.09
CA GLU A 370 -7.20 8.36 -15.26
C GLU A 370 -8.14 9.26 -16.08
N LEU A 371 -9.10 9.93 -15.43
CA LEU A 371 -9.97 10.89 -16.11
C LEU A 371 -9.19 12.08 -16.69
N GLU A 372 -8.19 12.60 -15.96
CA GLU A 372 -7.29 13.64 -16.47
C GLU A 372 -6.52 13.15 -17.70
N GLY A 373 -6.01 11.91 -17.66
CA GLY A 373 -5.31 11.29 -18.78
C GLY A 373 -6.21 11.11 -20.01
N LEU A 374 -7.49 10.78 -19.84
CA LEU A 374 -8.44 10.67 -20.95
C LEU A 374 -8.72 12.01 -21.65
N ILE A 375 -8.62 13.13 -20.92
CA ILE A 375 -8.83 14.47 -21.48
C ILE A 375 -7.58 14.96 -22.21
N ASP A 376 -6.40 14.70 -21.64
CA ASP A 376 -5.12 15.18 -22.16
C ASP A 376 -4.57 14.30 -23.30
N ALA A 377 -5.10 13.09 -23.51
CA ALA A 377 -4.65 12.18 -24.56
C ALA A 377 -5.11 12.62 -25.96
N ASP A 378 -4.20 12.51 -26.93
CA ASP A 378 -4.54 12.69 -28.35
C ASP A 378 -5.50 11.56 -28.80
N PRO A 379 -6.67 11.87 -29.37
CA PRO A 379 -7.63 10.85 -29.77
C PRO A 379 -7.12 10.10 -31.01
N LEU A 380 -7.11 8.76 -30.94
CA LEU A 380 -6.74 7.89 -32.04
C LEU A 380 -7.98 7.32 -32.74
N GLU A 381 -9.04 7.08 -31.98
CA GLU A 381 -10.33 6.57 -32.43
C GLU A 381 -11.47 7.54 -32.08
N PRO A 382 -12.60 7.54 -32.83
CA PRO A 382 -13.75 8.38 -32.49
C PRO A 382 -14.30 8.15 -31.07
N ASP A 383 -14.18 6.93 -30.53
CA ASP A 383 -14.61 6.60 -29.17
C ASP A 383 -13.77 7.34 -28.09
N ASP A 384 -12.52 7.68 -28.39
CA ASP A 384 -11.65 8.42 -27.48
C ASP A 384 -12.22 9.82 -27.20
N ILE A 385 -12.82 10.47 -28.21
CA ILE A 385 -13.48 11.77 -28.05
C ILE A 385 -14.68 11.64 -27.12
N ALA A 386 -15.49 10.59 -27.28
CA ALA A 386 -16.64 10.36 -26.41
C ALA A 386 -16.21 10.14 -24.95
N ARG A 387 -15.16 9.35 -24.73
CA ARG A 387 -14.56 9.12 -23.41
C ARG A 387 -14.02 10.41 -22.79
N ALA A 388 -13.28 11.20 -23.56
CA ALA A 388 -12.73 12.49 -23.12
C ALA A 388 -13.83 13.49 -22.72
N VAL A 389 -14.92 13.56 -23.49
CA VAL A 389 -16.07 14.43 -23.16
C VAL A 389 -16.76 13.98 -21.88
N VAL A 390 -17.01 12.68 -21.70
CA VAL A 390 -17.59 12.14 -20.46
C VAL A 390 -16.66 12.40 -19.27
N ALA A 391 -15.36 12.17 -19.41
CA ALA A 391 -14.37 12.46 -18.37
C ALA A 391 -14.37 13.94 -17.98
N ALA A 392 -14.41 14.86 -18.96
CA ALA A 392 -14.49 16.29 -18.72
C ALA A 392 -15.79 16.69 -18.00
N MET A 393 -16.92 16.06 -18.31
CA MET A 393 -18.18 16.28 -17.60
C MET A 393 -18.09 15.86 -16.13
N LEU A 394 -17.56 14.66 -15.85
CA LEU A 394 -17.38 14.16 -14.49
C LEU A 394 -16.46 15.04 -13.65
N LEU A 395 -15.32 15.48 -14.22
CA LEU A 395 -14.42 16.41 -13.53
C LEU A 395 -15.08 17.76 -13.26
N LYS A 396 -15.90 18.27 -14.18
CA LYS A 396 -16.62 19.54 -13.99
C LYS A 396 -17.69 19.46 -12.89
N GLU A 397 -18.41 18.36 -12.80
CA GLU A 397 -19.35 18.10 -11.69
C GLU A 397 -18.62 18.10 -10.35
N ARG A 398 -17.48 17.43 -10.30
CA ARG A 398 -16.61 17.40 -9.13
C ARG A 398 -16.10 18.79 -8.73
N ASP A 399 -15.62 19.59 -9.68
CA ASP A 399 -15.17 20.97 -9.43
C ASP A 399 -16.29 21.83 -8.84
N THR A 400 -17.53 21.62 -9.30
CA THR A 400 -18.71 22.31 -8.79
C THR A 400 -18.97 21.99 -7.32
N VAL A 401 -18.86 20.72 -6.93
CA VAL A 401 -18.99 20.27 -5.54
C VAL A 401 -17.86 20.83 -4.68
N VAL A 402 -16.61 20.76 -5.14
CA VAL A 402 -15.44 21.30 -4.42
C VAL A 402 -15.56 22.81 -4.22
N ALA A 403 -15.96 23.55 -5.25
CA ALA A 403 -16.19 24.99 -5.15
C ALA A 403 -17.32 25.33 -4.16
N ARG A 404 -18.38 24.52 -4.10
CA ARG A 404 -19.44 24.65 -3.09
C ARG A 404 -18.92 24.41 -1.68
N LEU A 405 -18.13 23.35 -1.45
CA LEU A 405 -17.51 23.06 -0.16
C LEU A 405 -16.61 24.22 0.32
N ARG A 406 -15.76 24.76 -0.56
CA ARG A 406 -14.90 25.91 -0.25
C ARG A 406 -15.73 27.15 0.15
N ARG A 407 -16.81 27.45 -0.58
CA ARG A 407 -17.72 28.56 -0.24
C ARG A 407 -18.41 28.40 1.11
N MET A 408 -18.63 27.17 1.57
CA MET A 408 -19.18 26.87 2.89
C MET A 408 -18.17 27.01 4.04
N GLY A 409 -16.88 27.26 3.73
CA GLY A 409 -15.81 27.35 4.73
C GLY A 409 -15.09 26.03 5.00
N VAL A 410 -15.32 24.99 4.18
CA VAL A 410 -14.52 23.75 4.24
C VAL A 410 -13.15 24.01 3.64
N HIS A 411 -12.09 23.63 4.34
CA HIS A 411 -10.75 23.60 3.78
C HIS A 411 -10.61 22.35 2.91
N VAL A 412 -10.33 22.50 1.62
CA VAL A 412 -10.24 21.36 0.68
C VAL A 412 -8.81 21.15 0.24
N VAL A 413 -8.32 19.92 0.37
CA VAL A 413 -7.04 19.44 -0.15
C VAL A 413 -7.30 18.50 -1.30
N GLU A 414 -6.91 18.93 -2.49
CA GLU A 414 -6.95 18.11 -3.70
C GLU A 414 -5.53 17.69 -4.05
N THR A 415 -5.28 16.39 -4.16
CA THR A 415 -3.92 15.87 -4.34
C THR A 415 -3.91 14.56 -5.12
N ARG A 416 -2.81 14.29 -5.81
CA ARG A 416 -2.55 12.96 -6.37
C ARG A 416 -2.37 11.93 -5.25
N ALA A 417 -2.68 10.68 -5.54
CA ALA A 417 -2.60 9.57 -4.58
C ALA A 417 -1.19 9.40 -3.98
N ALA A 418 -0.15 9.68 -4.77
CA ALA A 418 1.24 9.61 -4.33
C ALA A 418 1.66 10.72 -3.34
N HIS A 419 0.92 11.84 -3.28
CA HIS A 419 1.29 13.04 -2.50
C HIS A 419 0.31 13.35 -1.36
N VAL A 420 -0.62 12.44 -1.07
CA VAL A 420 -1.67 12.66 -0.06
C VAL A 420 -1.09 13.00 1.31
N GLY A 421 -0.05 12.28 1.76
CA GLY A 421 0.59 12.49 3.06
C GLY A 421 1.16 13.91 3.23
N PRO A 422 2.10 14.36 2.38
CA PRO A 422 2.66 15.70 2.46
C PRO A 422 1.61 16.80 2.30
N ALA A 423 0.62 16.61 1.42
CA ALA A 423 -0.43 17.57 1.17
C ALA A 423 -1.29 17.82 2.44
N VAL A 424 -1.72 16.76 3.13
CA VAL A 424 -2.53 16.91 4.34
C VAL A 424 -1.74 17.47 5.52
N ILE A 425 -0.44 17.15 5.64
CA ILE A 425 0.43 17.76 6.66
C ILE A 425 0.58 19.26 6.40
N ASN A 426 0.87 19.66 5.17
CA ASN A 426 1.03 21.07 4.83
C ASN A 426 -0.27 21.85 5.11
N ALA A 427 -1.42 21.28 4.76
CA ALA A 427 -2.70 21.90 5.06
C ALA A 427 -2.92 22.04 6.58
N TYR A 428 -2.62 21.01 7.37
CA TYR A 428 -2.68 21.09 8.84
C TYR A 428 -1.74 22.18 9.40
N LEU A 429 -0.49 22.25 8.92
CA LEU A 429 0.45 23.28 9.33
C LEU A 429 -0.02 24.69 8.94
N ASP A 430 -0.65 24.85 7.77
CA ASP A 430 -1.25 26.11 7.33
C ASP A 430 -2.40 26.54 8.23
N LEU A 431 -3.29 25.62 8.59
CA LEU A 431 -4.38 25.89 9.53
C LEU A 431 -3.84 26.32 10.89
N LYS A 432 -2.77 25.67 11.34
CA LYS A 432 -2.09 25.99 12.60
C LYS A 432 -1.42 27.36 12.56
N ARG A 433 -0.73 27.71 11.47
CA ARG A 433 -0.09 29.02 11.28
C ARG A 433 -1.08 30.19 11.21
N ARG A 434 -2.35 29.91 10.88
CA ARG A 434 -3.42 30.91 10.82
C ARG A 434 -4.27 30.95 12.10
N ASP A 435 -3.87 30.23 13.15
CA ASP A 435 -4.59 30.12 14.42
C ASP A 435 -6.07 29.73 14.27
N LEU A 436 -6.37 28.83 13.33
CA LEU A 436 -7.75 28.40 13.05
C LEU A 436 -8.22 27.23 13.94
N LEU A 437 -7.32 26.55 14.65
CA LEU A 437 -7.57 25.29 15.36
C LEU A 437 -8.24 25.44 16.73
#